data_AF-A0A376RNC9-F1
#
_entry.id   AF-A0A376RNC9-F1
#
_cell.length_a   1.000
_cell.length_b   1.000
_cell.length_c   1.000
_cell.angle_alpha   90.00
_cell.angle_beta   90.00
_cell.angle_gamma   90.00
#
_symmetry.space_group_name_H-M   'P 1'
#
loop_
_entity.id
_entity.type
_entity.pdbx_description
1 polymer ?
#
loop_
_entity_poly.entity_id
_entity_poly.type
_entity_poly.pdbx_seq_one_letter_code
_entity_poly.pdbx_strand_id
1 'polypeptide(L)' 'MESIESLNMALELYQGTLIFVSHDREFVSSLATRILEITPERVIDFSGNYEDYLRSKGIE' A
#
# COMPACT_ATOMS: atom_id res chain seq x y z
N MET A 1 -3.44 18.25 14.42
CA MET A 1 -3.38 17.14 13.47
C MET A 1 -2.10 17.35 12.68
N GLU A 2 -1.19 16.38 12.73
CA GLU A 2 -0.01 16.46 11.88
C GLU A 2 -0.45 16.35 10.41
N SER A 3 0.29 16.99 9.50
CA SER A 3 -0.10 17.08 8.09
C SER A 3 -0.26 15.71 7.42
N ILE A 4 0.45 14.69 7.90
CA ILE A 4 0.42 13.32 7.40
C ILE A 4 -0.89 12.62 7.78
N GLU A 5 -1.35 12.75 9.02
CA GLU A 5 -2.61 12.14 9.47
C GLU A 5 -3.82 12.70 8.71
N SER A 6 -3.81 14.02 8.50
CA SER A 6 -4.86 14.72 7.74
C SER A 6 -4.91 14.25 6.29
N LEU A 7 -3.74 14.00 5.69
CA LEU A 7 -3.63 13.47 4.33
C LEU A 7 -4.15 12.04 4.26
N ASN A 8 -3.77 11.17 5.21
CA ASN A 8 -4.25 9.79 5.26
C ASN A 8 -5.78 9.72 5.29
N MET A 9 -6.42 10.47 6.19
CA MET A 9 -7.87 10.51 6.30
C MET A 9 -8.56 11.00 5.02
N ALA A 10 -7.98 12.00 4.36
CA ALA A 10 -8.52 12.50 3.09
C ALA A 10 -8.42 11.45 1.96
N LEU A 11 -7.32 10.68 1.94
CA LEU A 11 -7.09 9.63 0.95
C LEU A 11 -7.96 8.39 1.21
N GLU A 12 -8.21 8.02 2.47
CA GLU A 12 -9.15 6.94 2.83
C GLU A 12 -10.58 7.24 2.35
N LEU A 13 -10.99 8.51 2.41
CA LEU A 13 -12.33 8.94 1.98
C LEU A 13 -12.43 9.20 0.47
N TYR A 14 -11.33 9.07 -0.26
CA TYR A 14 -11.32 9.30 -1.71
C TYR A 14 -12.05 8.17 -2.45
N GLN A 15 -13.12 8.50 -3.16
CA GLN A 15 -13.96 7.51 -3.86
C GLN A 15 -13.36 6.99 -5.17
N GLY A 16 -12.27 7.57 -5.64
CA GLY A 16 -11.60 7.14 -6.88
C GLY A 16 -10.55 6.06 -6.64
N THR A 17 -9.87 5.67 -7.70
CA THR A 17 -8.70 4.79 -7.59
C THR A 17 -7.47 5.59 -7.21
N LEU A 18 -6.83 5.22 -6.11
CA LEU A 18 -5.55 5.79 -5.69
C LEU A 18 -4.41 4.89 -6.16
N ILE A 19 -3.43 5.47 -6.85
CA ILE A 19 -2.16 4.82 -7.18
C ILE A 19 -1.08 5.65 -6.50
N PHE A 20 -0.30 5.01 -5.64
CA PHE A 20 0.74 5.68 -4.86
C PHE A 20 1.97 4.78 -4.68
N VAL A 21 3.09 5.41 -4.37
CA VAL A 21 4.35 4.75 -3.98
C VAL A 21 4.83 5.43 -2.72
N SER A 22 5.16 4.65 -1.70
CA SER A 22 5.68 5.17 -0.43
C SER A 22 6.74 4.24 0.13
N HIS A 23 7.67 4.82 0.88
CA HIS A 23 8.64 4.09 1.71
C HIS A 23 8.15 3.91 3.16
N ASP A 24 7.06 4.59 3.53
CA ASP A 24 6.45 4.48 4.84
C ASP A 24 5.54 3.24 4.88
N ARG A 25 5.91 2.29 5.74
CA ARG A 25 5.18 1.01 5.89
C ARG A 25 3.80 1.21 6.50
N GLU A 26 3.61 2.15 7.41
CA GLU A 26 2.29 2.39 8.02
C GLU A 26 1.33 2.97 6.98
N PHE A 27 1.80 3.93 6.17
CA PHE A 27 1.03 4.50 5.08
C PHE A 27 0.61 3.45 4.03
N VAL A 28 1.53 2.57 3.64
CA VAL A 28 1.22 1.49 2.70
C VAL A 28 0.24 0.50 3.33
N SER A 29 0.43 0.13 4.59
CA SER A 29 -0.44 -0.82 5.28
C SER A 29 -1.86 -0.26 5.51
N SER A 30 -2.00 1.05 5.75
CA SER A 30 -3.30 1.69 5.98
C SER A 30 -4.14 1.86 4.71
N LEU A 31 -3.53 2.14 3.55
CA LEU A 31 -4.25 2.50 2.33
C LEU A 31 -4.21 1.44 1.22
N ALA A 32 -3.21 0.56 1.19
CA ALA A 32 -3.02 -0.35 0.07
C ALA A 32 -4.01 -1.52 0.12
N THR A 33 -4.78 -1.67 -0.95
CA THR A 33 -5.70 -2.80 -1.16
C THR A 33 -5.19 -3.80 -2.21
N ARG A 34 -4.10 -3.43 -2.90
CA ARG A 34 -3.42 -4.19 -3.94
C ARG A 34 -1.95 -3.76 -3.97
N ILE A 35 -1.04 -4.72 -4.10
CA ILE A 35 0.40 -4.48 -4.16
C ILE A 35 0.89 -4.82 -5.55
N LEU A 36 1.55 -3.85 -6.18
CA LEU A 36 2.29 -4.04 -7.43
C LEU A 36 3.78 -4.03 -7.10
N GLU A 37 4.39 -5.20 -7.09
CA GLU A 37 5.83 -5.34 -6.91
C GLU A 37 6.52 -5.32 -8.27
N ILE A 38 7.39 -4.33 -8.48
CA ILE A 38 8.16 -4.19 -9.71
C ILE A 38 9.53 -4.81 -9.47
N THR A 39 9.78 -5.97 -10.09
CA THR A 39 11.09 -6.64 -10.08
C THR A 39 11.78 -6.48 -11.44
N PRO A 40 13.11 -6.68 -11.53
CA PRO A 40 13.81 -6.63 -12.81
C PRO A 40 13.29 -7.64 -13.84
N GLU A 41 12.76 -8.80 -13.41
CA GLU A 41 12.26 -9.81 -14.34
C GLU A 41 10.78 -9.62 -14.71
N ARG A 42 9.95 -9.15 -13.78
CA ARG A 42 8.49 -9.00 -14.00
C ARG A 42 7.82 -8.07 -13.01
N VAL A 43 6.59 -7.66 -13.35
CA VAL A 43 5.67 -7.06 -12.38
C VAL A 43 4.84 -8.18 -11.74
N ILE A 44 4.83 -8.21 -10.40
CA ILE A 44 4.01 -9.13 -9.62
C ILE A 44 2.81 -8.34 -9.10
N ASP A 45 1.64 -8.86 -9.42
CA ASP A 45 0.36 -8.29 -9.04
C ASP A 45 -0.28 -9.09 -7.91
N PHE A 46 -0.37 -8.49 -6.73
CA PHE A 46 -0.91 -9.12 -5.54
C PHE A 46 -2.18 -8.40 -5.07
N SER A 47 -3.30 -9.13 -5.05
CA SER A 47 -4.57 -8.62 -4.52
C SER A 47 -4.65 -8.89 -3.01
N GLY A 48 -4.58 -7.83 -2.22
CA GLY A 48 -4.53 -7.89 -0.76
C GLY A 48 -3.78 -6.70 -0.18
N ASN A 49 -3.84 -6.55 1.13
CA ASN A 49 -3.10 -5.51 1.84
C ASN A 49 -1.61 -5.87 1.96
N TYR A 50 -0.85 -4.94 2.53
CA TYR A 50 0.59 -5.10 2.69
C TYR A 50 0.98 -6.27 3.61
N GLU A 51 0.23 -6.52 4.69
CA GLU A 51 0.51 -7.62 5.63
C GLU A 51 0.27 -9.01 5.00
N ASP A 52 -0.79 -9.15 4.21
CA ASP A 52 -1.05 -10.36 3.43
C ASP A 52 0.07 -10.61 2.42
N TYR A 53 0.57 -9.53 1.80
CA TYR A 53 1.69 -9.61 0.88
C TYR A 53 2.98 -10.08 1.58
N LEU A 54 3.33 -9.52 2.74
CA LEU A 54 4.50 -9.95 3.52
C LEU A 54 4.41 -11.42 3.94
N ARG A 55 3.24 -11.85 4.44
CA ARG A 55 2.98 -13.26 4.76
C ARG A 55 3.11 -14.17 3.55
N SER A 56 2.63 -13.75 2.38
CA SER A 56 2.77 -14.52 1.13
C SER A 56 4.23 -14.71 0.71
N LYS A 57 5.12 -13.79 1.11
CA LYS A 57 6.56 -13.85 0.86
C LYS A 57 7.33 -14.65 1.92
N GLY A 58 6.67 -15.12 2.97
CA GLY A 58 7.31 -15.80 4.10
C GLY A 58 8.22 -14.88 4.91
N ILE A 59 7.94 -13.57 4.90
CA ILE A 59 8.65 -12.58 5.69
C ILE A 59 7.82 -12.36 6.97
N GLU A 60 7.92 -13.31 7.90
CA GLU A 60 7.47 -13.19 9.30
C GLU A 60 8.39 -14.01 10.21
#